data_AF-A0A7K4DF38-F1
#
_entry.id   AF-A0A7K4DF38-F1
#
_cell.length_a   1.000
_cell.length_b   1.000
_cell.length_c   1.000
_cell.angle_alpha   90.00
_cell.angle_beta   90.00
_cell.angle_gamma   90.00
#
_symmetry.space_group_name_H-M   'P 1'
#
loop_
_entity.id
_entity.type
_entity.pdbx_description
1 polymer ?
#
loop_
_entity_poly.entity_id
_entity_poly.type
_entity_poly.pdbx_seq_one_letter_code
_entity_poly.pdbx_strand_id
1 'polypeptide(L)'
;MDLSFCRHYAGDGTPPQNRYCRICPEAACGRLWQRVRDLAASNGGEPVPLPGTRAVLSPNPKSPDFVRLQVNCRWNLPKEDFLHYIATGHAGMGRRGQRSDPRASPSCTRQVPYVQAIVELLGGMDVPDIRAVREAQRG
;
A
#
# COMPACT_ATOMS: atom_id res chain seq x y z
N MET A 1 16.25 0.47 3.03
CA MET A 1 14.99 0.82 2.37
C MET A 1 15.22 0.61 0.89
N ASP A 2 14.24 0.17 0.10
CA ASP A 2 14.41 0.20 -1.37
C ASP A 2 14.53 1.66 -1.81
N LEU A 3 15.77 2.10 -2.01
CA LEU A 3 16.08 3.49 -2.36
C LEU A 3 15.61 3.82 -3.78
N SER A 4 15.36 2.82 -4.63
CA SER A 4 14.86 3.01 -5.99
C SER A 4 13.39 3.44 -5.96
N PHE A 5 12.57 2.72 -5.19
CA PHE A 5 11.19 3.13 -4.89
C PHE A 5 11.17 4.51 -4.25
N CYS A 6 12.00 4.73 -3.23
CA CYS A 6 12.02 6.00 -2.50
C CYS A 6 12.50 7.22 -3.29
N ARG A 7 13.23 7.04 -4.42
CA ARG A 7 13.71 8.16 -5.24
C ARG A 7 12.58 9.08 -5.70
N HIS A 8 11.38 8.52 -5.89
CA HIS A 8 10.20 9.24 -6.37
C HIS A 8 9.18 9.52 -5.26
N TYR A 9 9.53 9.31 -3.99
CA TYR A 9 8.69 9.60 -2.82
C TYR A 9 9.46 10.48 -1.84
N ALA A 10 8.83 11.51 -1.28
CA ALA A 10 9.41 12.32 -0.23
C ALA A 10 9.63 11.47 1.04
N GLY A 11 10.92 11.20 1.28
CA GLY A 11 11.50 10.59 2.46
C GLY A 11 12.93 10.16 2.23
N ASP A 12 13.83 10.53 3.14
CA ASP A 12 15.27 10.23 3.06
C ASP A 12 15.60 8.76 3.37
N GLY A 13 14.58 7.95 3.65
CA GLY A 13 14.70 6.56 4.05
C GLY A 13 15.47 6.34 5.36
N THR A 14 15.71 7.41 6.13
CA THR A 14 16.63 7.43 7.25
C THR A 14 15.88 7.75 8.55
N PRO A 15 15.81 6.80 9.51
CA PRO A 15 15.30 7.10 10.84
C PRO A 15 16.17 8.18 11.53
N PRO A 16 15.60 9.12 12.30
CA PRO A 16 14.21 9.21 12.74
C PRO A 16 13.31 10.08 11.84
N GLN A 17 13.88 10.80 10.88
CA GLN A 17 13.20 11.89 10.17
C GLN A 17 12.23 11.40 9.12
N ASN A 18 12.57 10.33 8.39
CA ASN A 18 11.61 9.69 7.51
C ASN A 18 11.89 8.19 7.33
N ARG A 19 11.37 7.39 8.27
CA ARG A 19 11.57 5.93 8.30
C ARG A 19 10.87 5.19 7.15
N TYR A 20 10.03 5.85 6.33
CA TYR A 20 9.30 5.20 5.23
C TYR A 20 8.89 6.17 4.11
N CYS A 21 8.88 5.71 2.86
CA CYS A 21 8.57 6.52 1.67
C CYS A 21 7.06 6.74 1.48
N ARG A 22 6.47 7.52 2.40
CA ARG A 22 5.01 7.73 2.54
C ARG A 22 4.43 8.77 1.59
N ILE A 23 5.25 9.73 1.17
CA ILE A 23 4.78 10.91 0.47
C ILE A 23 5.08 10.74 -1.01
N CYS A 24 4.10 10.31 -1.78
CA CYS A 24 4.21 10.41 -3.23
C CYS A 24 3.95 11.86 -3.65
N PRO A 25 4.86 12.54 -4.38
CA PRO A 25 4.63 13.89 -4.87
C PRO A 25 3.55 13.94 -5.97
N GLU A 26 3.27 12.80 -6.62
CA GLU A 26 2.30 12.72 -7.70
C GLU A 26 0.85 12.69 -7.20
N ALA A 27 0.00 13.52 -7.82
CA ALA A 27 -1.43 13.56 -7.53
C ALA A 27 -2.13 12.21 -7.76
N ALA A 28 -1.62 11.40 -8.70
CA ALA A 28 -2.14 10.05 -8.98
C ALA A 28 -2.08 9.11 -7.77
N CYS A 29 -1.01 9.18 -6.97
CA CYS A 29 -0.89 8.39 -5.75
C CYS A 29 -1.94 8.78 -4.70
N GLY A 30 -2.27 10.07 -4.61
CA GLY A 30 -3.33 10.57 -3.73
C GLY A 30 -4.69 10.06 -4.18
N ARG A 31 -5.01 10.17 -5.47
CA ARG A 31 -6.28 9.68 -6.05
C ARG A 31 -6.44 8.17 -5.89
N LEU A 32 -5.40 7.39 -6.21
CA LEU A 32 -5.43 5.94 -6.06
C LEU A 32 -5.66 5.55 -4.60
N TRP A 33 -4.96 6.21 -3.66
CA TRP A 33 -5.16 5.92 -2.25
C TRP A 33 -6.54 6.34 -1.75
N GLN A 34 -7.09 7.44 -2.26
CA GLN A 34 -8.46 7.83 -1.95
C GLN A 34 -9.46 6.75 -2.39
N ARG A 35 -9.30 6.16 -3.58
CA ARG A 35 -10.11 5.01 -4.02
C ARG A 35 -10.02 3.82 -3.06
N VAL A 36 -8.84 3.52 -2.53
CA VAL A 36 -8.68 2.45 -1.52
C VAL A 36 -9.46 2.77 -0.24
N ARG A 37 -9.45 4.04 0.20
CA ARG A 37 -10.21 4.48 1.38
C ARG A 37 -11.72 4.43 1.14
N ASP A 38 -12.16 4.86 -0.04
CA ASP A 38 -13.56 4.84 -0.45
C ASP A 38 -14.06 3.39 -0.55
N LEU A 39 -13.25 2.50 -1.13
CA LEU A 39 -13.50 1.06 -1.12
C LEU A 39 -13.66 0.56 0.32
N ALA A 40 -12.74 0.88 1.23
CA ALA A 40 -12.81 0.47 2.62
C ALA A 40 -14.08 0.96 3.35
N ALA A 41 -14.72 2.03 2.86
CA ALA A 41 -15.96 2.60 3.41
C ALA A 41 -17.22 2.21 2.60
N SER A 42 -17.08 1.46 1.51
CA SER A 42 -18.15 1.25 0.52
C SER A 42 -19.30 0.34 0.99
N ASN A 43 -19.08 -0.48 2.02
CA ASN A 43 -20.06 -1.48 2.47
C ASN A 43 -20.93 -0.97 3.64
N GLY A 44 -21.41 0.28 3.55
CA GLY A 44 -22.37 0.82 4.52
C GLY A 44 -21.86 0.89 5.96
N GLY A 45 -20.55 1.00 6.16
CA GLY A 45 -19.90 0.98 7.48
C GLY A 45 -19.43 -0.41 7.93
N GLU A 46 -19.88 -1.47 7.27
CA GLU A 46 -19.38 -2.83 7.49
C GLU A 46 -18.04 -3.05 6.78
N PRO A 47 -17.20 -4.00 7.26
CA PRO A 47 -15.98 -4.36 6.57
C PRO A 47 -16.25 -4.98 5.19
N VAL A 48 -15.37 -4.69 4.22
CA VAL A 48 -15.40 -5.24 2.86
C VAL A 48 -14.62 -6.56 2.81
N PRO A 49 -15.20 -7.69 2.36
CA PRO A 49 -14.45 -8.93 2.20
C PRO A 49 -13.42 -8.82 1.07
N LEU A 50 -12.19 -9.30 1.33
CA LEU A 50 -11.13 -9.34 0.33
C LEU A 50 -11.13 -10.69 -0.41
N PRO A 51 -11.36 -10.71 -1.74
CA PRO A 51 -11.46 -11.93 -2.52
C PRO A 51 -10.19 -12.79 -2.43
N GLY A 52 -10.36 -14.11 -2.47
CA GLY A 52 -9.25 -15.07 -2.37
C GLY A 52 -8.57 -15.11 -1.00
N THR A 53 -9.09 -14.39 0.00
CA THR A 53 -8.57 -14.38 1.37
C THR A 53 -9.70 -14.51 2.39
N ARG A 54 -9.36 -14.72 3.66
CA ARG A 54 -10.31 -14.59 4.79
C ARG A 54 -10.32 -13.20 5.40
N ALA A 55 -9.62 -12.25 4.79
CA ALA A 55 -9.45 -10.92 5.35
C ALA A 55 -10.62 -10.01 4.98
N VAL A 56 -10.90 -9.06 5.86
CA VAL A 56 -11.79 -7.94 5.59
C VAL A 56 -11.03 -6.63 5.67
N LEU A 57 -11.49 -5.64 4.92
CA LEU A 57 -10.96 -4.30 4.81
C LEU A 57 -11.93 -3.31 5.45
N SER A 58 -11.44 -2.37 6.25
CA SER A 58 -12.24 -1.30 6.84
C SER A 58 -11.45 0.01 6.95
N PRO A 59 -12.12 1.16 7.12
CA PRO A 59 -11.43 2.45 7.22
C PRO A 59 -10.62 2.53 8.52
N ASN A 60 -9.52 3.29 8.52
CA ASN A 60 -8.87 3.69 9.75
C ASN A 60 -9.33 5.11 10.17
N PRO A 61 -10.13 5.26 11.24
CA PRO A 61 -10.61 6.58 11.67
C PRO A 61 -9.51 7.48 12.24
N LYS A 62 -8.34 6.93 12.61
CA LYS A 62 -7.27 7.70 13.25
C LYS A 62 -6.32 8.36 12.25
N SER A 63 -6.19 7.81 11.05
CA SER A 63 -5.24 8.33 10.06
C SER A 63 -5.66 7.91 8.66
N PRO A 64 -5.73 8.87 7.71
CA PRO A 64 -6.10 8.59 6.33
C PRO A 64 -5.02 7.80 5.59
N ASP A 65 -3.78 7.72 6.08
CA ASP A 65 -2.68 6.99 5.44
C ASP A 65 -2.70 5.48 5.69
N PHE A 66 -3.72 4.99 6.41
CA PHE A 66 -3.88 3.57 6.70
C PHE A 66 -5.30 3.12 6.42
N VAL A 67 -5.42 1.87 6.00
CA VAL A 67 -6.67 1.09 6.08
C VAL A 67 -6.46 -0.09 7.01
N ARG A 68 -7.54 -0.61 7.57
CA ARG A 68 -7.49 -1.73 8.51
C ARG A 68 -7.78 -3.03 7.78
N LEU A 69 -6.90 -4.00 8.00
CA LEU A 69 -7.11 -5.38 7.59
C LEU A 69 -7.39 -6.22 8.84
N GLN A 70 -8.27 -7.20 8.69
CA GLN A 70 -8.60 -8.12 9.77
C GLN A 70 -8.88 -9.53 9.24
N VAL A 71 -8.28 -10.54 9.87
CA VAL A 71 -8.68 -11.95 9.74
C VAL A 71 -9.05 -12.44 11.14
N ASN A 72 -8.04 -12.82 11.93
CA ASN A 72 -8.19 -13.15 13.35
C ASN A 72 -7.69 -12.01 14.23
N CYS A 73 -6.65 -11.30 13.77
CA CYS A 73 -6.13 -10.10 14.38
C CYS A 73 -6.36 -8.91 13.44
N ARG A 74 -6.34 -7.70 14.00
CA ARG A 74 -6.46 -6.46 13.25
C ARG A 74 -5.09 -5.81 13.10
N TRP A 75 -4.75 -5.41 11.88
CA TRP A 75 -3.53 -4.65 11.60
C TRP A 75 -3.80 -3.55 10.57
N ASN A 76 -2.83 -2.67 10.37
CA ASN A 76 -2.93 -1.59 9.41
C ASN A 76 -2.13 -1.93 8.15
N LEU A 77 -2.74 -1.71 6.99
CA LEU A 77 -2.04 -1.60 5.72
C LEU A 77 -1.71 -0.11 5.51
N PRO A 78 -0.43 0.28 5.54
CA PRO A 78 -0.03 1.64 5.21
C PRO A 78 -0.08 1.90 3.71
N LYS A 79 -0.39 3.14 3.35
CA LYS A 79 -0.31 3.65 1.97
C LYS A 79 1.01 3.31 1.28
N GLU A 80 2.13 3.42 2.01
CA GLU A 80 3.48 3.16 1.49
C GLU A 80 3.64 1.73 0.96
N ASP A 81 3.14 0.73 1.69
CA ASP A 81 3.31 -0.67 1.31
C ASP A 81 2.40 -1.03 0.14
N PHE A 82 1.20 -0.43 0.10
CA PHE A 82 0.30 -0.54 -1.03
C PHE A 82 0.95 0.03 -2.30
N LEU A 83 1.45 1.26 -2.23
CA LEU A 83 2.09 1.91 -3.37
C LEU A 83 3.39 1.21 -3.80
N HIS A 84 4.15 0.65 -2.84
CA HIS A 84 5.31 -0.20 -3.14
C HIS A 84 4.92 -1.42 -3.96
N TYR A 85 3.84 -2.11 -3.58
CA TYR A 85 3.32 -3.23 -4.36
C TYR A 85 2.90 -2.79 -5.77
N ILE A 86 2.22 -1.66 -5.91
CA ILE A 86 1.83 -1.13 -7.22
C ILE A 86 3.05 -0.87 -8.10
N ALA A 87 4.11 -0.29 -7.55
CA ALA A 87 5.34 0.03 -8.24
C ALA A 87 6.13 -1.21 -8.68
N THR A 88 6.32 -2.16 -7.76
CA THR A 88 7.30 -3.26 -7.92
C THR A 88 6.65 -4.61 -8.23
N GLY A 89 5.34 -4.76 -8.00
CA GLY A 89 4.65 -6.05 -8.00
C GLY A 89 4.96 -6.93 -6.78
N HIS A 90 5.70 -6.39 -5.80
CA HIS A 90 6.20 -7.14 -4.65
C HIS A 90 5.94 -6.38 -3.34
N ALA A 91 5.54 -7.11 -2.30
CA ALA A 91 5.41 -6.59 -0.94
C ALA A 91 5.50 -7.74 0.07
N GLY A 92 6.63 -8.46 -0.03
CA GLY A 92 6.94 -9.60 0.81
C GLY A 92 7.30 -9.20 2.24
N MET A 93 7.31 -10.19 3.13
CA MET A 93 7.83 -9.99 4.49
C MET A 93 9.35 -9.92 4.45
N GLY A 94 9.92 -8.80 4.86
CA GLY A 94 11.38 -8.65 5.00
C GLY A 94 11.90 -9.20 6.32
N ARG A 95 13.20 -9.55 6.37
CA ARG A 95 13.91 -9.85 7.64
C ARG A 95 14.59 -8.59 8.19
N ARG A 96 14.95 -8.59 9.48
CA ARG A 96 15.81 -7.54 10.05
C ARG A 96 17.11 -7.47 9.23
N GLY A 97 17.42 -6.29 8.68
CA GLY A 97 18.58 -6.06 7.80
C GLY A 97 18.28 -6.06 6.30
N GLN A 98 17.14 -6.62 5.87
CA GLN A 98 16.74 -6.67 4.45
C GLN A 98 15.88 -5.48 4.03
N ARG A 99 16.03 -4.33 4.69
CA ARG A 99 15.23 -3.14 4.35
C ARG A 99 15.53 -2.66 2.93
N SER A 100 16.71 -2.94 2.38
CA SER A 100 17.09 -2.60 1.01
C SER A 100 16.65 -3.63 -0.03
N ASP A 101 16.01 -4.73 0.38
CA ASP A 101 15.48 -5.71 -0.56
C ASP A 101 14.23 -5.14 -1.26
N PRO A 102 14.26 -4.91 -2.59
CA PRO A 102 13.13 -4.38 -3.34
C PRO A 102 11.92 -5.33 -3.40
N ARG A 103 12.07 -6.59 -2.94
CA ARG A 103 10.95 -7.53 -2.83
C ARG A 103 10.25 -7.46 -1.48
N ALA A 104 10.89 -6.86 -0.47
CA ALA A 104 10.30 -6.68 0.85
C ALA A 104 9.43 -5.42 0.89
N SER A 105 8.33 -5.46 1.62
CA SER A 105 7.56 -4.24 1.91
C SER A 105 8.39 -3.25 2.73
N PRO A 106 8.18 -1.93 2.56
CA PRO A 106 8.80 -0.90 3.39
C PRO A 106 8.65 -1.13 4.91
N SER A 107 7.49 -1.61 5.36
CA SER A 107 7.25 -1.96 6.77
C SER A 107 7.86 -3.31 7.19
N CYS A 108 8.38 -4.09 6.25
CA CYS A 108 8.84 -5.47 6.41
C CYS A 108 7.75 -6.43 6.92
N THR A 109 6.48 -6.13 6.64
CA THR A 109 5.34 -7.01 6.93
C THR A 109 4.81 -7.69 5.66
N ARG A 110 4.15 -8.83 5.81
CA ARG A 110 3.54 -9.54 4.67
C ARG A 110 2.26 -8.81 4.24
N GLN A 111 2.28 -8.22 3.05
CA GLN A 111 1.12 -7.50 2.51
C GLN A 111 0.41 -8.23 1.37
N VAL A 112 1.12 -9.12 0.68
CA VAL A 112 0.53 -10.11 -0.23
C VAL A 112 -0.04 -11.27 0.61
N PRO A 113 -1.29 -11.74 0.38
CA PRO A 113 -2.14 -11.49 -0.80
C PRO A 113 -3.11 -10.29 -0.70
N TYR A 114 -3.18 -9.59 0.42
CA TYR A 114 -4.23 -8.59 0.68
C TYR A 114 -4.22 -7.42 -0.31
N VAL A 115 -3.03 -6.93 -0.69
CA VAL A 115 -2.94 -5.85 -1.68
C VAL A 115 -3.43 -6.30 -3.06
N GLN A 116 -3.21 -7.56 -3.45
CA GLN A 116 -3.73 -8.11 -4.70
C GLN A 116 -5.25 -8.12 -4.72
N ALA A 117 -5.86 -8.57 -3.62
CA ALA A 117 -7.31 -8.57 -3.48
C ALA A 117 -7.92 -7.16 -3.53
N ILE A 118 -7.23 -6.16 -2.94
CA ILE A 118 -7.65 -4.76 -3.03
C ILE A 118 -7.57 -4.27 -4.48
N VAL A 119 -6.47 -4.56 -5.18
CA VAL A 119 -6.32 -4.19 -6.60
C VAL A 119 -7.40 -4.82 -7.46
N GLU A 120 -7.75 -6.09 -7.23
CA GLU A 120 -8.82 -6.78 -7.93
C GLU A 120 -10.17 -6.06 -7.72
N LEU A 121 -10.50 -5.72 -6.48
CA LEU A 121 -11.72 -4.95 -6.16
C LEU A 121 -11.73 -3.54 -6.76
N LEU A 122 -10.57 -2.93 -6.99
CA LEU A 122 -10.46 -1.64 -7.66
C LEU A 122 -10.65 -1.73 -9.19
N GLY A 123 -10.73 -2.93 -9.76
CA GLY A 123 -10.85 -3.17 -11.20
C GLY A 123 -9.56 -3.68 -11.88
N GLY A 124 -8.58 -4.12 -11.09
CA GLY A 124 -7.34 -4.73 -11.59
C GLY A 124 -6.19 -3.74 -11.85
N MET A 125 -5.05 -4.27 -12.29
CA MET A 125 -3.79 -3.50 -12.47
C MET A 125 -3.84 -2.48 -13.62
N ASP A 126 -4.86 -2.54 -14.45
CA ASP A 126 -4.99 -1.72 -15.66
C ASP A 126 -5.81 -0.44 -15.46
N VAL A 127 -6.33 -0.21 -14.26
CA VAL A 127 -7.06 1.02 -13.99
C VAL A 127 -6.16 2.26 -14.11
N PRO A 128 -6.66 3.38 -14.65
CA PRO A 128 -5.83 4.54 -14.99
C PRO A 128 -4.97 5.06 -13.84
N ASP A 129 -5.52 5.11 -12.62
CA ASP A 129 -4.78 5.58 -11.44
C ASP A 129 -3.60 4.66 -11.07
N ILE A 130 -3.73 3.33 -11.24
CA ILE A 130 -2.64 2.37 -11.01
C ILE A 130 -1.57 2.52 -12.08
N ARG A 131 -1.96 2.66 -13.36
CA ARG A 131 -1.02 2.87 -14.47
C ARG A 131 -0.20 4.15 -14.26
N ALA A 132 -0.86 5.26 -13.93
CA ALA A 132 -0.21 6.54 -13.68
C ALA A 132 0.81 6.46 -12.52
N VAL A 133 0.48 5.76 -11.43
CA VAL A 133 1.43 5.53 -10.33
C VAL A 133 2.62 4.70 -10.79
N ARG A 134 2.42 3.67 -11.61
CA ARG A 134 3.52 2.85 -12.15
C ARG A 134 4.43 3.61 -13.10
N GLU A 135 3.87 4.48 -13.93
CA GLU A 135 4.62 5.36 -14.84
C GLU A 135 5.48 6.33 -14.06
N ALA A 136 4.91 7.00 -13.05
CA ALA A 136 5.66 7.90 -12.17
C ALA A 136 6.85 7.24 -11.45
N GLN A 137 6.79 5.92 -11.25
CA GLN A 137 7.88 5.15 -10.63
C GLN A 137 8.97 4.70 -11.60
N ARG A 138 8.69 4.73 -12.91
CA ARG A 138 9.66 4.36 -13.94
C ARG A 138 10.58 5.51 -14.32
N GLY A 139 10.17 6.75 -14.05
CA GLY A 139 10.89 7.97 -14.46
C GLY A 139 10.56 8.32 -15.90
#